data_AF-A0A1H0K7L0-F1
#
_entry.id   AF-A0A1H0K7L0-F1
#
_cell.length_a   1.000
_cell.length_b   1.000
_cell.length_c   1.000
_cell.angle_alpha   90.00
_cell.angle_beta   90.00
_cell.angle_gamma   90.00
#
_symmetry.space_group_name_H-M   'P 1'
#
loop_
_entity.id
_entity.type
_entity.pdbx_description
1 polymer ?
#
loop_
_entity_poly.entity_id
_entity_poly.type
_entity_poly.pdbx_seq_one_letter_code
_entity_poly.pdbx_strand_id
1 'polypeptide(L)' 'MLKYNEVVVFIETNHRNPSRHRLEEHDMLNWVKQQRKMKNKGELKAERAEMLERLLSLCEEYKRVNQWG' A
#
# COMPACT_ATOMS: atom_id res chain seq x y z
N MET A 1 12.07 -6.69 2.61
CA MET A 1 11.59 -5.88 1.47
C MET A 1 10.71 -6.67 0.48
N LEU A 2 10.65 -8.00 0.55
CA LEU A 2 9.85 -8.82 -0.39
C LEU A 2 8.40 -8.36 -0.55
N LYS A 3 7.68 -8.15 0.55
CA LYS A 3 6.27 -7.71 0.52
C LYS A 3 6.08 -6.29 -0.03
N TYR A 4 7.05 -5.38 0.19
CA TYR A 4 7.03 -4.05 -0.40
C TYR A 4 7.05 -4.14 -1.92
N ASN A 5 8.01 -4.90 -2.47
CA ASN A 5 8.14 -5.07 -3.92
C ASN A 5 6.89 -5.72 -4.52
N GLU A 6 6.34 -6.73 -3.86
CA GLU A 6 5.10 -7.40 -4.30
C GLU A 6 3.92 -6.42 -4.42
N VAL A 7 3.73 -5.55 -3.44
CA VAL A 7 2.67 -4.54 -3.48
C VAL A 7 2.92 -3.51 -4.57
N VAL A 8 4.15 -3.04 -4.74
CA VAL A 8 4.52 -2.09 -5.81
C VAL A 8 4.24 -2.69 -7.18
N VAL A 9 4.76 -3.90 -7.45
CA VAL A 9 4.53 -4.62 -8.71
C VAL A 9 3.03 -4.83 -8.95
N PHE A 10 2.28 -5.20 -7.91
CA PHE A 10 0.83 -5.35 -8.03
C PHE A 10 0.16 -4.04 -8.46
N ILE A 11 0.47 -2.91 -7.81
CA ILE A 11 -0.16 -1.62 -8.12
C ILE A 11 0.22 -1.16 -9.52
N GLU A 12 1.50 -1.24 -9.89
CA GLU A 12 1.99 -0.86 -11.23
C GLU A 12 1.42 -1.75 -12.33
N THR A 13 1.22 -3.04 -12.08
CA THR A 13 0.65 -3.95 -13.08
C THR A 13 -0.87 -3.79 -13.23
N ASN A 14 -1.58 -3.56 -12.13
CA ASN A 14 -3.04 -3.56 -12.10
C ASN A 14 -3.65 -2.15 -12.13
N HIS A 15 -2.83 -1.10 -12.00
CA HIS A 15 -3.23 0.30 -11.86
C HIS A 15 -4.32 0.52 -10.80
N ARG A 16 -4.22 -0.22 -9.68
CA ARG A 16 -5.13 -0.12 -8.52
C ARG A 16 -4.50 -0.68 -7.26
N ASN A 17 -5.07 -0.30 -6.12
CA ASN A 17 -4.69 -0.85 -4.83
C ASN A 17 -5.23 -2.28 -4.59
N PRO A 18 -4.53 -3.09 -3.76
CA PRO A 18 -5.05 -4.36 -3.26
C PRO A 18 -6.42 -4.19 -2.59
N SER A 19 -7.34 -5.10 -2.88
CA SER A 19 -8.74 -5.03 -2.52
C SER A 19 -9.11 -6.05 -1.44
N ARG A 20 -10.05 -5.67 -0.57
CA ARG A 20 -10.68 -6.60 0.38
C ARG A 20 -11.59 -7.65 -0.29
N HIS A 21 -11.92 -7.46 -1.56
CA HIS A 21 -12.89 -8.31 -2.27
C HIS A 21 -12.26 -9.55 -2.91
N ARG A 22 -10.92 -9.70 -2.84
CA ARG A 22 -10.16 -10.81 -3.43
C ARG A 22 -9.23 -11.38 -2.37
N LEU A 23 -9.33 -12.68 -2.09
CA LEU A 23 -8.61 -13.31 -0.97
C LEU A 23 -7.10 -13.26 -1.17
N GLU A 24 -6.65 -13.38 -2.42
CA GLU A 24 -5.25 -13.32 -2.83
C GLU A 24 -4.62 -11.94 -2.53
N GLU A 25 -5.45 -10.90 -2.40
CA GLU A 25 -5.02 -9.53 -2.15
C GLU A 25 -5.06 -9.15 -0.66
N HIS A 26 -5.64 -10.01 0.19
CA HIS A 26 -5.80 -9.72 1.62
C HIS A 26 -4.47 -9.54 2.33
N ASP A 27 -3.48 -10.38 2.00
CA ASP A 27 -2.17 -10.29 2.62
C ASP A 27 -1.47 -8.97 2.30
N MET A 28 -1.45 -8.57 1.02
CA MET A 28 -0.95 -7.27 0.57
C MET A 28 -1.69 -6.10 1.24
N LEU A 29 -3.03 -6.14 1.27
CA LEU A 29 -3.86 -5.11 1.90
C LEU A 29 -3.56 -4.98 3.40
N ASN A 30 -3.49 -6.10 4.11
CA ASN A 30 -3.22 -6.13 5.54
C ASN A 30 -1.81 -5.65 5.85
N TRP A 31 -0.83 -6.01 5.03
CA TRP A 31 0.53 -5.51 5.16
C TRP A 31 0.59 -3.99 5.01
N VAL A 32 -0.02 -3.41 3.97
CA VAL A 32 -0.07 -1.93 3.80
C VAL A 32 -0.73 -1.26 5.01
N LYS A 33 -1.82 -1.81 5.54
CA LYS A 33 -2.48 -1.29 6.75
C LYS A 33 -1.57 -1.34 7.98
N GLN A 34 -0.84 -2.45 8.17
CA GLN A 34 0.12 -2.57 9.27
C GLN A 34 1.25 -1.55 9.15
N GLN A 35 1.81 -1.36 7.95
CA GLN A 35 2.87 -0.38 7.74
C GLN A 35 2.41 1.05 8.04
N ARG A 36 1.18 1.43 7.62
CA ARG A 36 0.57 2.72 7.99
C ARG A 36 0.44 2.89 9.51
N LYS A 37 0.01 1.84 10.21
CA LYS A 37 -0.09 1.85 11.68
C LYS A 37 1.28 2.05 12.34
N MET A 38 2.31 1.33 11.89
CA MET A 38 3.68 1.46 12.42
C MET A 38 4.26 2.85 12.17
N LYS A 39 4.03 3.43 10.97
CA LYS A 39 4.43 4.82 10.65
C LYS A 39 3.79 5.82 11.60
N ASN A 40 2.48 5.72 11.82
CA ASN A 40 1.73 6.64 12.67
C ASN A 40 2.17 6.59 14.14
N LYS A 41 2.71 5.46 14.58
CA LYS A 41 3.29 5.30 15.92
C LYS A 41 4.76 5.72 16.02
N GLY A 42 5.41 6.07 14.91
CA GLY A 42 6.85 6.32 14.88
C GLY A 42 7.72 5.08 15.08
N GLU A 43 7.17 3.87 14.88
CA GLU A 43 7.88 2.60 15.07
C GLU A 43 8.76 2.20 13.86
N LEU A 44 8.70 2.97 12.76
CA LEU A 44 9.51 2.72 11.56
C LEU A 44 10.84 3.46 11.60
N LYS A 45 11.92 2.77 11.24
CA LYS A 45 13.20 3.42 10.90
C LYS A 45 12.99 4.40 9.73
N ALA A 46 13.74 5.49 9.71
CA ALA A 46 13.62 6.57 8.71
C ALA A 46 13.58 6.05 7.27
N GLU A 47 14.52 5.17 6.89
CA GLU A 47 14.57 4.55 5.55
C GLU A 47 13.27 3.80 5.19
N ARG A 48 12.71 3.04 6.15
CA ARG A 48 11.45 2.32 5.94
C ARG A 48 10.25 3.25 5.86
N ALA A 49 10.28 4.36 6.59
CA ALA A 49 9.26 5.38 6.52
C ALA A 49 9.25 6.06 5.15
N GLU A 50 10.42 6.41 4.61
CA GLU A 50 10.56 6.99 3.27
C GLU A 50 10.06 6.03 2.18
N MET A 51 10.46 4.75 2.25
CA MET A 51 9.93 3.73 1.33
C MET A 51 8.41 3.64 1.40
N LEU A 52 7.86 3.60 2.61
CA LEU A 52 6.41 3.56 2.79
C LEU A 52 5.75 4.81 2.21
N GLU A 53 6.31 6.00 2.39
CA GLU A 53 5.77 7.25 1.82
C GLU A 53 5.70 7.20 0.29
N ARG A 54 6.74 6.68 -0.37
CA ARG A 54 6.72 6.46 -1.83
C ARG A 54 5.57 5.52 -2.23
N LEU A 55 5.42 4.41 -1.52
CA LEU A 55 4.30 3.48 -1.77
C LEU A 55 2.93 4.14 -1.49
N LEU A 56 2.80 4.97 -0.46
CA LEU A 56 1.54 5.66 -0.18
C LEU A 56 1.19 6.67 -1.27
N SER A 57 2.19 7.36 -1.83
CA SER A 57 2.00 8.24 -2.99
C SER A 57 1.49 7.44 -4.20
N LEU A 58 2.11 6.30 -4.49
CA LEU A 58 1.66 5.38 -5.55
C LEU A 58 0.21 4.90 -5.31
N CYS A 59 -0.14 4.59 -4.05
CA CYS A 59 -1.50 4.20 -3.70
C CYS A 59 -2.53 5.31 -3.94
N GLU A 60 -2.17 6.57 -3.71
CA GLU A 60 -3.07 7.71 -3.95
C GLU A 60 -3.21 8.01 -5.45
N GLU A 61 -2.13 7.86 -6.24
CA GLU A 61 -2.16 7.99 -7.70
C GLU A 61 -3.17 7.00 -8.33
N TYR A 62 -3.11 5.73 -7.90
CA TYR A 62 -3.99 4.66 -8.38
C TYR A 62 -5.22 4.43 -7.51
N LYS A 63 -5.62 5.44 -6.72
CA LYS A 63 -6.82 5.36 -5.90
C LYS A 63 -8.05 5.41 -6.79
N ARG A 64 -8.98 4.48 -6.56
CA ARG A 64 -10.32 4.60 -7.16
C ARG A 64 -10.99 5.87 -6.63
N VAL A 65 -11.11 6.87 -7.49
CA VAL A 65 -12.04 7.98 -7.27
C VAL A 65 -13.44 7.40 -7.43
N ASN A 66 -14.19 7.28 -6.33
CA ASN A 66 -15.61 6.93 -6.39
C ASN A 66 -16.33 8.04 -7.15
N GLN A 67 -16.94 7.70 -8.29
CA GLN A 67 -17.61 8.63 -9.20
C GLN A 67 -19.04 9.00 -8.74
N TRP A 68 -19.31 8.88 -7.43
CA TRP A 68 -20.60 9.24 -6.84
C TRP A 68 -20.39 10.47 -5.96
N GLY A 69 -20.47 11.63 -6.62
CA GLY A 69 -20.58 12.96 -6.02
C GLY A 69 -21.80 13.66 -6.59
#